data_AF-A0A7S0L8Y1-F1
#
_entry.id   AF-A0A7S0L8Y1-F1
#
_cell.length_a   1.000
_cell.length_b   1.000
_cell.length_c   1.000
_cell.angle_alpha   90.00
_cell.angle_beta   90.00
_cell.angle_gamma   90.00
#
_symmetry.space_group_name_H-M   'P 1'
#
loop_
_entity.id
_entity.type
_entity.pdbx_description
1 polymer ?
#
loop_
_entity_poly.entity_id
_entity_poly.type
_entity_poly.pdbx_seq_one_letter_code
_entity_poly.pdbx_strand_id
1 'polypeptide(L)'
;IVIKFDNEDSMQMVSMKNEHKDSEQLCLFQGKDTVGGTVEVNIKPGKKIDHTGIKIELIGQIEYLYDRGNPYEFTSLVRELEGVGSLNESKSFPFAFANTEKQFETYSGNNVRLRYFVRVKIMRNYSTNIVQVRDFAVQNLQPVPEINNSIKMEVGIEDCLHIEFE
;
A
#
# COMPACT_ATOMS: atom_id res chain seq x y z
N ILE A 1 12.98 12.19 3.12
CA ILE A 1 12.34 11.25 4.07
C ILE A 1 12.48 9.87 3.45
N VAL A 2 12.94 8.89 4.20
CA VAL A 2 13.00 7.49 3.75
C VAL A 2 12.14 6.66 4.69
N ILE A 3 11.31 5.79 4.14
CA ILE A 3 10.48 4.86 4.91
C ILE A 3 11.03 3.47 4.61
N LYS A 4 11.45 2.75 5.65
CA LYS A 4 11.95 1.37 5.55
C LYS A 4 11.03 0.47 6.35
N PHE A 5 10.63 -0.66 5.77
CA PHE A 5 9.85 -1.66 6.49
C PHE A 5 10.76 -2.57 7.33
N ASP A 6 10.23 -3.10 8.42
CA ASP A 6 10.98 -4.07 9.23
C ASP A 6 11.26 -5.33 8.40
N ASN A 7 12.51 -5.80 8.42
CA ASN A 7 12.96 -6.97 7.67
C ASN A 7 12.74 -6.91 6.14
N GLU A 8 12.71 -5.69 5.55
CA GLU A 8 12.47 -5.45 4.11
C GLU A 8 13.36 -6.33 3.20
N ASP A 9 14.61 -6.57 3.56
CA ASP A 9 15.55 -7.41 2.79
C ASP A 9 15.15 -8.89 2.68
N SER A 10 14.30 -9.36 3.60
CA SER A 10 13.81 -10.75 3.66
C SER A 10 12.34 -10.89 3.25
N MET A 11 11.65 -9.76 3.05
CA MET A 11 10.26 -9.76 2.64
C MET A 11 10.10 -10.23 1.20
N GLN A 12 9.02 -10.96 0.94
CA GLN A 12 8.64 -11.30 -0.42
C GLN A 12 8.28 -10.00 -1.15
N MET A 13 8.81 -9.84 -2.37
CA MET A 13 8.50 -8.74 -3.24
C MET A 13 7.57 -9.20 -4.36
N VAL A 14 6.64 -8.34 -4.77
CA VAL A 14 5.77 -8.58 -5.92
C VAL A 14 5.96 -7.48 -6.95
N SER A 15 6.00 -7.87 -8.22
CA SER A 15 6.06 -6.96 -9.35
C SER A 15 4.65 -6.56 -9.76
N MET A 16 4.31 -5.28 -9.66
CA MET A 16 3.00 -4.76 -10.05
C MET A 16 3.12 -3.56 -10.99
N LYS A 17 2.15 -3.39 -11.89
CA LYS A 17 2.08 -2.20 -12.73
C LYS A 17 1.51 -1.02 -11.94
N ASN A 18 2.25 0.08 -11.93
CA ASN A 18 1.77 1.34 -11.41
C ASN A 18 0.81 2.03 -12.40
N GLU A 19 0.34 3.22 -12.04
CA GLU A 19 -0.58 4.03 -12.84
C GLU A 19 -0.01 4.43 -14.22
N HIS A 20 1.32 4.53 -14.33
CA HIS A 20 2.03 4.82 -15.57
C HIS A 20 2.34 3.56 -16.40
N LYS A 21 1.85 2.40 -15.98
CA LYS A 21 2.12 1.06 -16.54
C LYS A 21 3.57 0.61 -16.40
N ASP A 22 4.37 1.32 -15.61
CA ASP A 22 5.71 0.90 -15.25
C ASP A 22 5.64 -0.20 -14.19
N SER A 23 6.60 -1.11 -14.23
CA SER A 23 6.70 -2.19 -13.26
C SER A 23 7.39 -1.68 -11.99
N GLU A 24 6.74 -1.85 -10.84
CA GLU A 24 7.26 -1.50 -9.53
C GLU A 24 7.35 -2.75 -8.65
N GLN A 25 8.40 -2.82 -7.82
CA GLN A 25 8.59 -3.88 -6.82
C GLN A 25 8.04 -3.40 -5.47
N LEU A 26 7.06 -4.12 -4.94
CA LEU A 26 6.38 -3.80 -3.69
C LEU A 26 6.60 -4.92 -2.66
N CYS A 27 6.83 -4.55 -1.40
CA CYS A 27 6.84 -5.49 -0.29
C CYS A 27 5.45 -6.12 -0.14
N LEU A 28 5.39 -7.44 0.01
CA LEU A 28 4.16 -8.18 0.14
C LEU A 28 3.81 -8.42 1.61
N PHE A 29 2.59 -8.03 1.99
CA PHE A 29 2.01 -8.29 3.30
C PHE A 29 0.75 -9.15 3.16
N GLN A 30 0.44 -9.91 4.19
CA GLN A 30 -0.83 -10.61 4.36
C GLN A 30 -1.82 -9.82 5.22
N GLY A 31 -3.09 -10.22 5.17
CA GLY A 31 -4.21 -9.53 5.81
C GLY A 31 -4.00 -9.17 7.27
N LYS A 32 -3.32 -10.02 8.05
CA LYS A 32 -3.09 -9.85 9.49
C LYS A 32 -1.68 -9.36 9.84
N ASP A 33 -0.80 -9.19 8.87
CA ASP A 33 0.58 -8.79 9.14
C ASP A 33 0.64 -7.39 9.75
N THR A 34 1.55 -7.24 10.72
CA THR A 34 1.89 -5.93 11.27
C THR A 34 2.68 -5.15 10.23
N VAL A 35 2.25 -3.93 9.94
CA VAL A 35 3.01 -3.01 9.09
C VAL A 35 3.87 -2.14 10.00
N GLY A 36 5.14 -2.53 10.15
CA GLY A 36 6.12 -1.87 11.01
C GLY A 36 7.35 -1.42 10.24
N GLY A 37 8.10 -0.48 10.80
CA GLY A 37 9.28 0.06 10.16
C GLY A 37 9.87 1.28 10.86
N THR A 38 10.77 1.94 10.13
CA THR A 38 11.42 3.19 10.57
C THR A 38 11.28 4.28 9.51
N VAL A 39 10.93 5.48 9.97
CA VAL A 39 10.93 6.71 9.18
C VAL A 39 12.20 7.49 9.47
N GLU A 40 13.03 7.68 8.45
CA GLU A 40 14.25 8.48 8.52
C GLU A 40 14.01 9.88 7.93
N VAL A 41 14.13 10.91 8.77
CA VAL A 41 14.05 12.31 8.35
C VAL A 41 15.47 12.86 8.27
N ASN A 42 16.01 12.90 7.05
CA ASN A 42 17.36 13.41 6.79
C ASN A 42 17.38 14.94 6.64
N ILE A 43 18.21 15.61 7.44
CA ILE A 43 18.38 17.07 7.43
C ILE A 43 19.74 17.42 6.83
N LYS A 44 19.72 18.33 5.86
CA LYS A 44 20.97 18.84 5.26
C LYS A 44 21.74 19.66 6.31
N PRO A 45 23.08 19.55 6.37
CA PRO A 45 23.88 20.33 7.31
C PRO A 45 23.55 21.82 7.27
N GLY A 46 23.35 22.43 8.44
CA GLY A 46 23.00 23.85 8.57
C GLY A 46 21.55 24.21 8.20
N LYS A 47 20.68 23.23 7.93
CA LYS A 47 19.25 23.44 7.78
C LYS A 47 18.50 23.02 9.05
N LYS A 48 17.33 23.63 9.24
CA LYS A 48 16.39 23.37 10.31
C LYS A 48 15.01 23.16 9.71
N ILE A 49 14.23 22.26 10.29
CA ILE A 49 12.82 22.06 9.95
C ILE A 49 11.97 22.37 11.18
N ASP A 50 11.31 23.52 11.16
CA ASP A 50 10.24 23.84 12.12
C ASP A 50 8.93 23.18 11.66
N HIS A 51 8.30 22.40 12.54
CA HIS A 51 7.10 21.63 12.24
C HIS A 51 6.05 21.72 13.35
N THR A 52 4.79 21.57 12.97
CA THR A 52 3.64 21.48 13.89
C THR A 52 3.21 20.04 14.17
N GLY A 53 3.97 19.08 13.68
CA GLY A 53 3.80 17.66 13.98
C GLY A 53 4.29 16.80 12.83
N ILE A 54 4.76 15.61 13.20
CA ILE A 54 5.16 14.55 12.28
C ILE A 54 4.25 13.38 12.54
N LYS A 55 3.55 12.93 11.51
CA LYS A 55 2.69 11.75 11.60
C LYS A 55 2.99 10.77 10.48
N ILE A 56 2.70 9.50 10.74
CA ILE A 56 2.63 8.45 9.74
C ILE A 56 1.21 7.90 9.69
N GLU A 57 0.74 7.64 8.47
CA GLU A 57 -0.60 7.15 8.20
C GLU A 57 -0.49 5.85 7.41
N LEU A 58 -1.26 4.82 7.77
CA LEU A 58 -1.48 3.64 6.93
C LEU A 58 -2.83 3.79 6.28
N ILE A 59 -2.85 3.77 4.94
CA ILE A 59 -4.05 4.02 4.15
C ILE A 59 -4.27 2.85 3.19
N GLY A 60 -5.50 2.36 3.17
CA GLY A 60 -6.04 1.48 2.14
C GLY A 60 -7.17 2.21 1.41
N GLN A 61 -7.05 2.34 0.10
CA GLN A 61 -8.03 3.08 -0.69
C GLN A 61 -8.32 2.46 -2.06
N ILE A 62 -9.48 2.78 -2.58
CA ILE A 62 -9.91 2.49 -3.95
C ILE A 62 -9.84 3.79 -4.75
N GLU A 63 -9.05 3.79 -5.81
CA GLU A 63 -8.91 4.88 -6.77
C GLU A 63 -9.74 4.55 -8.01
N TYR A 64 -10.68 5.43 -8.36
CA TYR A 64 -11.39 5.39 -9.62
C TYR A 64 -10.57 6.15 -10.67
N LEU A 65 -10.11 5.48 -11.73
CA LEU A 65 -9.20 6.10 -12.71
C LEU A 65 -9.87 7.20 -13.55
N TYR A 66 -11.21 7.21 -13.61
CA TYR A 66 -12.02 8.25 -14.21
C TYR A 66 -12.35 9.42 -13.27
N ASP A 67 -12.15 9.25 -11.95
CA ASP A 67 -12.39 10.26 -10.91
C ASP A 67 -11.25 10.25 -9.88
N ARG A 68 -10.03 10.61 -10.33
CA ARG A 68 -8.81 10.52 -9.52
C ARG A 68 -8.79 11.48 -8.32
N GLY A 69 -9.70 12.47 -8.28
CA GLY A 69 -9.77 13.45 -7.20
C GLY A 69 -10.46 12.94 -5.95
N ASN A 70 -11.14 11.79 -6.02
CA ASN A 70 -12.03 11.32 -4.97
C ASN A 70 -11.82 9.81 -4.67
N PRO A 71 -10.67 9.43 -4.09
CA PRO A 71 -10.45 8.05 -3.67
C PRO A 71 -11.37 7.68 -2.51
N TYR A 72 -11.83 6.43 -2.50
CA TYR A 72 -12.56 5.87 -1.37
C TYR A 72 -11.59 5.21 -0.39
N GLU A 73 -11.30 5.88 0.73
CA GLU A 73 -10.48 5.33 1.81
C GLU A 73 -11.32 4.35 2.65
N PHE A 74 -11.02 3.06 2.58
CA PHE A 74 -11.67 2.03 3.40
C PHE A 74 -10.86 1.70 4.67
N THR A 75 -9.61 2.15 4.76
CA THR A 75 -8.78 2.03 5.96
C THR A 75 -7.89 3.25 6.08
N SER A 76 -7.88 3.87 7.27
CA SER A 76 -7.06 5.05 7.56
C SER A 76 -6.65 5.01 9.03
N LEU A 77 -5.39 4.68 9.29
CA LEU A 77 -4.81 4.62 10.63
C LEU A 77 -3.73 5.69 10.75
N VAL A 78 -3.67 6.39 11.88
CA VAL A 78 -2.72 7.48 12.10
C VAL A 78 -1.92 7.24 13.36
N ARG A 79 -0.61 7.49 13.30
CA ARG A 79 0.29 7.55 14.46
C ARG A 79 1.06 8.85 14.45
N GLU A 80 1.08 9.53 15.58
CA GLU A 80 1.96 10.67 15.81
C GLU A 80 3.37 10.15 16.11
N LEU A 81 4.36 10.66 15.38
CA LEU A 81 5.78 10.35 15.57
C LEU A 81 6.48 11.41 16.41
N GLU A 82 6.07 12.67 16.24
CA GLU A 82 6.57 13.80 17.03
C GLU A 82 5.55 14.94 17.01
N GLY A 83 5.40 15.63 18.15
CA GLY A 83 4.53 16.81 18.27
C GLY A 83 5.10 18.06 17.60
N VAL A 84 4.61 19.22 18.01
CA VAL A 84 5.16 20.51 17.56
C VAL A 84 6.61 20.63 18.01
N GLY A 85 7.50 21.01 17.10
CA GLY A 85 8.92 21.09 17.43
C GLY A 85 9.79 21.56 16.27
N SER A 86 11.09 21.38 16.45
CA SER A 86 12.07 21.67 15.42
C SER A 86 13.13 20.59 15.34
N LEU A 87 13.40 20.12 14.13
CA LEU A 87 14.50 19.20 13.86
C LEU A 87 15.71 20.00 13.33
N ASN A 88 16.82 19.90 14.06
CA ASN A 88 18.11 20.49 13.68
C ASN A 88 19.07 19.45 13.07
N GLU A 89 18.83 18.17 13.36
CA GLU A 89 19.66 17.04 12.91
C GLU A 89 18.75 15.94 12.34
N SER A 90 19.35 15.04 11.56
CA SER A 90 18.63 13.87 11.05
C SER A 90 18.13 13.01 12.20
N LYS A 91 16.88 12.53 12.11
CA LYS A 91 16.25 11.74 13.17
C LYS A 91 15.44 10.59 12.59
N SER A 92 15.40 9.49 13.31
CA SER A 92 14.65 8.28 12.94
C SER A 92 13.50 8.03 13.92
N PHE A 93 12.36 7.62 13.39
CA PHE A 93 11.14 7.35 14.15
C PHE A 93 10.64 5.94 13.86
N PRO A 94 10.60 5.03 14.86
CA PRO A 94 9.97 3.74 14.68
C PRO A 94 8.45 3.88 14.59
N PHE A 95 7.80 3.01 13.82
CA PHE A 95 6.34 2.91 13.77
C PHE A 95 5.90 1.45 13.67
N ALA A 96 4.69 1.17 14.17
CA ALA A 96 4.06 -0.12 14.00
C ALA A 96 2.52 0.01 13.99
N PHE A 97 1.89 -0.58 12.98
CA PHE A 97 0.45 -0.73 12.87
C PHE A 97 0.07 -2.21 13.08
N ALA A 98 -0.07 -2.60 14.36
CA ALA A 98 -0.49 -3.94 14.74
C ALA A 98 -1.99 -4.18 14.48
N ASN A 99 -2.36 -5.43 14.21
CA ASN A 99 -3.75 -5.85 13.98
C ASN A 99 -4.48 -5.04 12.89
N THR A 100 -3.74 -4.61 11.85
CA THR A 100 -4.33 -3.87 10.74
C THR A 100 -5.07 -4.82 9.83
N GLU A 101 -6.41 -4.77 9.82
CA GLU A 101 -7.23 -5.54 8.91
C GLU A 101 -7.04 -5.07 7.46
N LYS A 102 -6.30 -5.85 6.68
CA LYS A 102 -6.13 -5.63 5.23
C LYS A 102 -7.01 -6.63 4.49
N GLN A 103 -8.32 -6.36 4.50
CA GLN A 103 -9.36 -7.29 4.04
C GLN A 103 -9.31 -7.58 2.53
N PHE A 104 -8.81 -6.63 1.73
CA PHE A 104 -8.81 -6.71 0.27
C PHE A 104 -7.40 -6.87 -0.27
N GLU A 105 -7.26 -7.61 -1.36
CA GLU A 105 -5.98 -7.75 -2.06
C GLU A 105 -5.67 -6.51 -2.90
N THR A 106 -4.39 -6.21 -3.06
CA THR A 106 -3.94 -5.12 -3.94
C THR A 106 -4.29 -5.44 -5.39
N TYR A 107 -4.87 -4.48 -6.09
CA TYR A 107 -5.37 -4.67 -7.45
C TYR A 107 -5.05 -3.46 -8.32
N SER A 108 -4.59 -3.71 -9.54
CA SER A 108 -4.31 -2.67 -10.55
C SER A 108 -5.02 -3.04 -11.85
N GLY A 109 -6.18 -2.43 -12.09
CA GLY A 109 -7.03 -2.71 -13.25
C GLY A 109 -7.16 -1.53 -14.21
N ASN A 110 -8.05 -1.67 -15.19
CA ASN A 110 -8.25 -0.66 -16.24
C ASN A 110 -8.99 0.59 -15.75
N ASN A 111 -9.95 0.43 -14.84
CA ASN A 111 -10.82 1.53 -14.37
C ASN A 111 -10.72 1.79 -12.86
N VAL A 112 -10.16 0.83 -12.12
CA VAL A 112 -10.11 0.84 -10.65
C VAL A 112 -8.74 0.32 -10.20
N ARG A 113 -8.20 0.96 -9.17
CA ARG A 113 -7.01 0.50 -8.46
C ARG A 113 -7.29 0.44 -6.97
N LEU A 114 -6.96 -0.68 -6.35
CA LEU A 114 -7.00 -0.85 -4.90
C LEU A 114 -5.55 -0.94 -4.41
N ARG A 115 -5.15 -0.01 -3.55
CA ARG A 115 -3.76 0.08 -3.08
C ARG A 115 -3.68 0.31 -1.58
N TYR A 116 -2.54 -0.08 -1.02
CA TYR A 116 -2.15 0.21 0.34
C TYR A 116 -0.82 0.95 0.36
N PHE A 117 -0.69 1.93 1.25
CA PHE A 117 0.56 2.66 1.43
C PHE A 117 0.67 3.23 2.84
N VAL A 118 1.91 3.50 3.23
CA VAL A 118 2.21 4.35 4.38
C VAL A 118 2.59 5.75 3.91
N ARG A 119 2.07 6.77 4.58
CA ARG A 119 2.30 8.19 4.27
C ARG A 119 2.84 8.91 5.48
N VAL A 120 4.06 9.44 5.37
CA VAL A 120 4.64 10.34 6.36
C VAL A 120 4.33 11.77 5.97
N LYS A 121 3.81 12.56 6.93
CA LYS A 121 3.52 13.98 6.77
C LYS A 121 4.20 14.80 7.86
N ILE A 122 5.12 15.68 7.45
CA ILE A 122 5.70 16.72 8.30
C ILE A 122 4.91 18.01 8.05
N MET A 123 4.13 18.42 9.05
CA MET A 123 3.26 19.60 8.98
C MET A 123 4.07 20.86 9.29
N ARG A 124 3.98 21.90 8.46
CA ARG A 124 4.74 23.14 8.61
C ARG A 124 3.80 24.35 8.55
N ASN A 125 4.07 25.38 9.34
CA ASN A 125 3.20 26.57 9.43
C ASN A 125 3.36 27.53 8.25
N TYR A 126 4.61 27.83 7.87
CA TYR A 126 4.91 28.89 6.88
C TYR A 126 5.42 28.32 5.55
N SER A 127 5.27 27.02 5.33
CA SER A 127 5.71 26.35 4.11
C SER A 127 4.84 25.12 3.83
N THR A 128 4.91 24.62 2.60
CA THR A 128 4.16 23.43 2.19
C THR A 128 4.48 22.23 3.06
N ASN A 129 3.51 21.38 3.35
CA ASN A 129 3.79 20.15 4.11
C ASN A 129 4.72 19.24 3.32
N ILE A 130 5.64 18.57 4.01
CA ILE A 130 6.49 17.56 3.37
C ILE A 130 5.75 16.24 3.48
N VAL A 131 5.51 15.58 2.34
CA VAL A 131 4.80 14.30 2.27
C VAL A 131 5.68 13.30 1.57
N GLN A 132 5.83 12.11 2.15
CA GLN A 132 6.46 10.96 1.52
C GLN A 132 5.52 9.77 1.61
N VAL A 133 5.34 9.07 0.51
CA VAL A 133 4.51 7.86 0.40
C VAL A 133 5.40 6.67 0.09
N ARG A 134 5.04 5.50 0.64
CA ARG A 134 5.64 4.21 0.30
C ARG A 134 4.53 3.18 0.17
N ASP A 135 4.34 2.67 -1.03
CA ASP A 135 3.38 1.61 -1.34
C ASP A 135 3.87 0.23 -0.89
N PHE A 136 2.91 -0.64 -0.63
CA PHE A 136 3.13 -2.06 -0.42
C PHE A 136 1.94 -2.84 -0.97
N ALA A 137 2.12 -4.14 -1.23
CA ALA A 137 1.07 -5.00 -1.73
C ALA A 137 0.47 -5.86 -0.61
N VAL A 138 -0.80 -6.22 -0.78
CA VAL A 138 -1.53 -7.13 0.10
C VAL A 138 -2.01 -8.32 -0.72
N GLN A 139 -1.76 -9.53 -0.22
CA GLN A 139 -2.31 -10.78 -0.72
C GLN A 139 -2.84 -11.63 0.43
N ASN A 140 -4.05 -12.15 0.26
CA ASN A 140 -4.77 -12.96 1.25
C ASN A 140 -4.98 -14.35 0.68
N LEU A 141 -4.01 -15.24 0.90
CA LEU A 141 -4.10 -16.62 0.44
C LEU A 141 -5.29 -17.32 1.10
N GLN A 142 -6.16 -17.88 0.27
CA GLN A 142 -7.22 -18.77 0.70
C GLN A 142 -6.74 -20.23 0.62
N PRO A 143 -7.21 -21.10 1.53
CA PRO A 143 -6.96 -22.53 1.40
C PRO A 143 -7.58 -23.04 0.09
N VAL A 144 -6.96 -24.07 -0.48
CA VAL A 144 -7.51 -24.76 -1.64
C VAL A 144 -8.92 -25.26 -1.29
N PRO A 145 -9.92 -25.08 -2.16
CA PRO A 145 -11.27 -25.56 -1.91
C PRO A 145 -11.27 -27.07 -1.67
N GLU A 146 -12.07 -27.53 -0.70
CA GLU A 146 -12.19 -28.96 -0.34
C GLU A 146 -12.80 -29.81 -1.46
N ILE A 147 -13.63 -29.18 -2.30
CA ILE A 147 -14.29 -29.81 -3.44
C ILE A 147 -13.68 -29.22 -4.71
N ASN A 148 -13.07 -30.08 -5.51
CA ASN A 148 -12.48 -29.73 -6.80
C ASN A 148 -13.08 -30.62 -7.90
N ASN A 149 -14.38 -30.43 -8.17
CA ASN A 149 -15.08 -31.16 -9.23
C ASN A 149 -14.60 -30.69 -10.61
N SER A 150 -14.62 -31.58 -11.61
CA SER A 150 -14.31 -31.17 -12.99
C SER A 150 -15.34 -30.18 -13.51
N ILE A 151 -14.87 -29.18 -14.26
CA ILE A 151 -15.71 -28.15 -14.87
C ILE A 151 -15.93 -28.57 -16.31
N LYS A 152 -17.14 -29.00 -16.65
CA LYS A 152 -17.51 -29.34 -18.02
C LYS A 152 -18.13 -28.13 -18.72
N MET A 153 -17.64 -27.82 -19.91
CA MET A 153 -18.22 -26.80 -20.78
C MET A 153 -18.49 -27.39 -22.15
N GLU A 154 -19.72 -27.26 -22.65
CA GLU A 154 -20.10 -27.68 -23.99
C GLU A 154 -20.50 -26.46 -24.84
N VAL A 155 -20.06 -26.45 -26.09
CA VAL A 155 -20.53 -25.51 -27.11
C VAL A 155 -20.88 -26.27 -28.36
N GLY A 156 -22.05 -25.99 -28.93
CA GLY A 156 -22.50 -26.70 -30.11
C GLY A 156 -23.69 -26.05 -30.79
N ILE A 157 -23.92 -26.53 -32.00
CA ILE A 157 -25.11 -26.32 -32.80
C ILE A 157 -25.69 -27.71 -33.04
N GLU A 158 -26.96 -27.89 -32.65
CA GLU A 158 -27.69 -29.15 -32.80
C GLU A 158 -27.51 -29.72 -34.22
N ASP A 159 -27.20 -31.01 -34.29
CA ASP A 159 -26.97 -31.77 -35.52
C ASP A 159 -25.87 -31.25 -36.48
N CYS A 160 -25.06 -30.27 -36.05
CA CYS A 160 -24.03 -29.66 -36.88
C CYS A 160 -22.63 -29.74 -36.26
N LEU A 161 -22.51 -29.33 -34.99
CA LEU A 161 -21.22 -29.19 -34.31
C LEU A 161 -21.41 -29.36 -32.82
N HIS A 162 -20.56 -30.15 -32.18
CA HIS A 162 -20.55 -30.28 -30.73
C HIS A 162 -19.10 -30.39 -30.25
N ILE A 163 -18.72 -29.53 -29.30
CA ILE A 163 -17.38 -29.46 -28.71
C ILE A 163 -17.53 -29.45 -27.19
N GLU A 164 -16.89 -30.39 -26.51
CA GLU A 164 -16.81 -30.48 -25.04
C GLU A 164 -15.39 -30.13 -24.57
N PHE A 165 -15.31 -29.39 -23.46
CA PHE A 165 -14.09 -29.13 -22.69
C PHE A 165 -14.29 -29.67 -21.27
N GLU A 166 -13.29 -30.43 -20.80
CA GLU A 166 -13.18 -30.93 -19.43
C GLU A 166 -11.81 -30.57 -18.84
#